data_AF-A0A420ICN4-F1
#
_entry.id   AF-A0A420ICN4-F1
#
_cell.length_a   1.000
_cell.length_b   1.000
_cell.length_c   1.000
_cell.angle_alpha   90.00
_cell.angle_beta   90.00
_cell.angle_gamma   90.00
#
_symmetry.space_group_name_H-M   'P 1'
#
loop_
_entity.id
_entity.type
_entity.pdbx_description
1 polymer ?
#
loop_
_entity_poly.entity_id
_entity_poly.type
_entity_poly.pdbx_seq_one_letter_code
_entity_poly.pdbx_strand_id
1 'polypeptide(L)'
;MIDDREQSTREQVAEFKEHLSARFPSQIIDYSEGIIHHDIKTFSQVKSEPLMAYYQRALHLSRRAHGRGNHKSLTGTKALAPVEQVVLNSIISAFVEGLQDEDLRNEVSSRSILSCGSLWRSVEVIKETQQSLNLAREGKNRSAEKQEIQQIRALCDAQFGKSVTSVLADLSSGNLELSRARTCRDSDAETTPQRQQAENPEIQSRVAPETSPEQLQKNFSRELQPKANEQQLPLRG
;
A
#
# COMPACT_ATOMS: atom_id res chain seq x y z
N MET A 1 29.21 5.95 -35.38
CA MET A 1 29.10 6.96 -36.44
C MET A 1 28.46 6.27 -37.63
N ILE A 2 27.30 6.74 -38.10
CA ILE A 2 26.72 6.29 -39.37
C ILE A 2 27.01 7.45 -40.32
N ASP A 3 28.11 7.36 -41.04
CA ASP A 3 28.70 8.52 -41.72
C ASP A 3 28.03 8.88 -43.06
N ASP A 4 27.13 8.06 -43.60
CA ASP A 4 26.57 8.25 -44.95
C ASP A 4 25.02 8.19 -45.02
N ARG A 5 24.35 8.87 -44.08
CA ARG A 5 22.87 8.89 -44.06
C ARG A 5 22.24 9.49 -45.31
N GLU A 6 22.92 10.46 -45.96
CA GLU A 6 22.39 11.16 -47.14
C GLU A 6 22.76 10.48 -48.48
N GLN A 7 23.73 9.56 -48.47
CA GLN A 7 24.17 8.82 -49.67
C GLN A 7 23.80 7.33 -49.66
N SER A 8 23.10 6.86 -48.63
CA SER A 8 22.68 5.47 -48.52
C SER A 8 21.74 5.08 -49.66
N THR A 9 22.13 4.07 -50.44
CA THR A 9 21.29 3.52 -51.51
C THR A 9 20.16 2.65 -50.95
N ARG A 10 19.10 2.41 -51.73
CA ARG A 10 17.97 1.58 -51.28
C ARG A 10 18.42 0.16 -50.96
N GLU A 11 19.41 -0.33 -51.68
CA GLU A 11 20.00 -1.66 -51.54
C GLU A 11 20.75 -1.79 -50.21
N GLN A 12 21.55 -0.79 -49.83
CA GLN A 12 22.25 -0.76 -48.55
C GLN A 12 21.28 -0.72 -47.35
N VAL A 13 20.17 0.00 -47.49
CA VAL A 13 19.11 0.02 -46.45
C VAL A 13 18.42 -1.34 -46.37
N ALA A 14 18.21 -2.02 -47.49
CA ALA A 14 17.63 -3.36 -47.52
C ALA A 14 18.57 -4.40 -46.88
N GLU A 15 19.86 -4.37 -47.24
CA GLU A 15 20.91 -5.23 -46.68
C GLU A 15 21.09 -5.00 -45.18
N PHE A 16 21.10 -3.75 -44.74
CA PHE A 16 21.14 -3.42 -43.31
C PHE A 16 19.90 -3.95 -42.57
N LYS A 17 18.70 -3.78 -43.14
CA LYS A 17 17.46 -4.33 -42.56
C LYS A 17 17.50 -5.85 -42.49
N GLU A 18 18.03 -6.51 -43.50
CA GLU A 18 18.19 -7.96 -43.55
C GLU A 18 19.15 -8.44 -42.46
N HIS A 19 20.35 -7.85 -42.38
CA HIS A 19 21.31 -8.17 -41.33
C HIS A 19 20.79 -7.86 -39.93
N LEU A 20 20.08 -6.75 -39.76
CA LEU A 20 19.48 -6.38 -38.49
C LEU A 20 18.39 -7.39 -38.09
N SER A 21 17.53 -7.80 -39.03
CA SER A 21 16.47 -8.78 -38.78
C SER A 21 17.03 -10.19 -38.59
N ALA A 22 18.13 -10.55 -39.25
CA ALA A 22 18.81 -11.84 -39.06
C ALA A 22 19.53 -11.91 -37.70
N ARG A 23 20.12 -10.79 -37.25
CA ARG A 23 20.84 -10.71 -35.97
C ARG A 23 19.92 -10.50 -34.78
N PHE A 24 18.80 -9.83 -35.00
CA PHE A 24 17.74 -9.59 -34.03
C PHE A 24 16.42 -10.07 -34.62
N PRO A 25 16.23 -11.41 -34.75
CA PRO A 25 14.98 -11.95 -35.24
C PRO A 25 13.85 -11.40 -34.38
N SER A 26 12.85 -10.80 -35.02
CA SER A 26 11.63 -10.38 -34.37
C SER A 26 11.11 -11.58 -33.61
N GLN A 27 11.20 -11.58 -32.28
CA GLN A 27 10.47 -12.55 -31.50
C GLN A 27 9.01 -12.28 -31.80
N ILE A 28 8.40 -13.13 -32.63
CA ILE A 28 6.96 -13.23 -32.75
C ILE A 28 6.51 -13.83 -31.42
N ILE A 29 6.41 -12.98 -30.41
CA ILE A 29 5.70 -13.30 -29.19
C ILE A 29 4.25 -13.42 -29.64
N ASP A 30 3.65 -14.59 -29.51
CA ASP A 30 2.27 -14.80 -29.90
C ASP A 30 1.37 -13.89 -29.05
N TYR A 31 0.86 -12.82 -29.66
CA TYR A 31 0.08 -11.76 -29.00
C TYR A 31 -1.41 -12.13 -28.97
N SER A 32 -1.75 -13.38 -28.64
CA SER A 32 -3.16 -13.68 -28.44
C SER A 32 -3.67 -12.88 -27.24
N GLU A 33 -4.82 -12.24 -27.39
CA GLU A 33 -5.45 -11.41 -26.36
C GLU A 33 -5.62 -12.17 -25.04
N GLY A 34 -5.88 -13.49 -25.13
CA GLY A 34 -5.94 -14.39 -23.97
C GLY A 34 -4.63 -14.52 -23.18
N ILE A 35 -3.47 -14.48 -23.84
CA ILE A 35 -2.16 -14.51 -23.17
C ILE A 35 -1.94 -13.20 -22.40
N ILE A 36 -2.31 -12.06 -22.98
CA ILE A 36 -2.11 -10.75 -22.34
C ILE A 36 -2.98 -10.62 -21.09
N HIS A 37 -4.25 -11.02 -21.15
CA HIS A 37 -5.13 -11.00 -19.96
C HIS A 37 -4.62 -11.92 -18.85
N HIS A 38 -4.09 -13.10 -19.21
CA HIS A 38 -3.48 -14.00 -18.25
C HIS A 38 -2.21 -13.41 -17.62
N ASP A 39 -1.34 -12.82 -18.43
CA ASP A 39 -0.10 -12.16 -17.99
C ASP A 39 -0.41 -11.00 -17.04
N ILE A 40 -1.47 -10.22 -17.28
CA ILE A 40 -1.92 -9.16 -16.38
C ILE A 40 -2.41 -9.75 -15.06
N LYS A 41 -3.24 -10.80 -15.10
CA LYS A 41 -3.83 -11.39 -13.90
C LYS A 41 -2.80 -12.07 -12.98
N THR A 42 -1.74 -12.63 -13.56
CA THR A 42 -0.68 -13.32 -12.82
C THR A 42 0.49 -12.39 -12.47
N PHE A 43 0.42 -11.13 -12.89
CA PHE A 43 1.50 -10.18 -12.74
C PHE A 43 1.76 -9.87 -11.26
N SER A 44 2.97 -10.20 -10.81
CA SER A 44 3.38 -10.02 -9.43
C SER A 44 4.88 -9.78 -9.31
N GLN A 45 5.25 -9.10 -8.23
CA GLN A 45 6.62 -8.84 -7.84
C GLN A 45 7.25 -10.13 -7.33
N VAL A 46 8.39 -10.50 -7.91
CA VAL A 46 9.13 -11.68 -7.48
C VAL A 46 9.80 -11.39 -6.14
N LYS A 47 9.98 -12.42 -5.31
CA LYS A 47 10.69 -12.29 -4.03
C LYS A 47 12.07 -11.66 -4.25
N SER A 48 12.37 -10.62 -3.48
CA SER A 48 13.64 -9.87 -3.56
C SER A 48 13.86 -9.11 -4.87
N GLU A 49 12.82 -8.96 -5.71
CA GLU A 49 12.88 -8.12 -6.89
C GLU A 49 12.81 -6.64 -6.49
N PRO A 50 13.78 -5.80 -6.90
CA PRO A 50 13.69 -4.36 -6.66
C PRO A 50 12.48 -3.74 -7.37
N LEU A 51 11.82 -2.77 -6.72
CA LEU A 51 10.64 -2.09 -7.27
C LEU A 51 10.86 -1.56 -8.70
N MET A 52 12.06 -1.05 -8.99
CA MET A 52 12.37 -0.55 -10.33
C MET A 52 12.45 -1.64 -11.39
N ALA A 53 12.96 -2.84 -11.05
CA ALA A 53 12.97 -3.98 -11.97
C ALA A 53 11.54 -4.47 -12.23
N TYR A 54 10.72 -4.56 -11.18
CA TYR A 54 9.30 -4.89 -11.29
C TYR A 54 8.54 -3.88 -12.16
N TYR A 55 8.80 -2.58 -11.99
CA TYR A 55 8.26 -1.52 -12.85
C TYR A 55 8.67 -1.68 -14.32
N GLN A 56 9.91 -2.06 -14.62
CA GLN A 56 10.33 -2.30 -16.01
C GLN A 56 9.56 -3.46 -16.65
N ARG A 57 9.26 -4.52 -15.89
CA ARG A 57 8.40 -5.61 -16.36
C ARG A 57 6.97 -5.12 -16.61
N ALA A 58 6.43 -4.26 -15.76
CA ALA A 58 5.10 -3.67 -15.94
C ALA A 58 5.04 -2.80 -17.21
N LEU A 59 6.09 -2.01 -17.47
CA LEU A 59 6.22 -1.26 -18.71
C LEU A 59 6.30 -2.16 -19.94
N HIS A 60 7.05 -3.26 -19.85
CA HIS A 60 7.15 -4.22 -20.93
C HIS A 60 5.78 -4.87 -21.22
N LEU A 61 5.04 -5.24 -20.17
CA LEU A 61 3.66 -5.75 -20.28
C LEU A 61 2.73 -4.71 -20.93
N SER A 62 2.81 -3.44 -20.51
CA SER A 62 2.04 -2.35 -21.13
C SER A 62 2.33 -2.17 -22.61
N ARG A 63 3.61 -2.25 -23.02
CA ARG A 63 4.01 -2.15 -24.44
C ARG A 63 3.50 -3.33 -25.26
N ARG A 64 3.49 -4.54 -24.68
CA ARG A 64 2.91 -5.75 -25.31
C ARG A 64 1.40 -5.63 -25.48
N ALA A 65 0.70 -5.01 -24.53
CA ALA A 65 -0.75 -4.84 -24.54
C ALA A 65 -1.24 -3.66 -25.41
N HIS A 66 -0.41 -3.15 -26.34
CA HIS A 66 -0.65 -1.95 -27.16
C HIS A 66 -0.92 -0.65 -26.38
N GLY A 67 -0.81 -0.65 -25.04
CA GLY A 67 -0.89 0.56 -24.25
C GLY A 67 0.37 1.40 -24.47
N ARG A 68 0.23 2.55 -25.15
CA ARG A 68 1.25 3.61 -25.10
C ARG A 68 1.43 4.03 -23.64
N GLY A 69 2.40 3.44 -22.96
CA GLY A 69 2.84 3.94 -21.67
C GLY A 69 3.36 5.36 -21.89
N ASN A 70 2.66 6.36 -21.36
CA ASN A 70 3.06 7.77 -21.41
C ASN A 70 4.34 7.97 -20.59
N HIS A 71 5.46 7.56 -21.16
CA HIS A 71 6.77 7.69 -20.57
C HIS A 71 7.22 9.14 -20.84
N LYS A 72 6.73 10.08 -20.01
CA LYS A 72 7.03 11.52 -20.09
C LYS A 72 6.54 12.19 -21.38
N SER A 73 5.27 12.58 -21.44
CA SER A 73 4.81 13.45 -22.53
C SER A 73 5.26 14.90 -22.28
N LEU A 74 6.49 15.23 -22.70
CA LEU A 74 6.88 16.62 -22.93
C LEU A 74 6.50 17.12 -24.35
N THR A 75 5.92 16.27 -25.20
CA THR A 75 5.55 16.66 -26.57
C THR A 75 4.23 16.01 -27.01
N GLY A 76 3.18 16.84 -27.11
CA GLY A 76 1.94 16.62 -27.88
C GLY A 76 1.29 15.23 -27.82
N THR A 77 0.46 14.98 -26.80
CA THR A 77 -0.28 13.73 -26.63
C THR A 77 -1.60 13.72 -27.39
N LYS A 78 -1.77 12.73 -28.26
CA LYS A 78 -3.11 12.20 -28.57
C LYS A 78 -3.57 11.45 -27.30
N ALA A 79 -4.73 11.81 -26.76
CA ALA A 79 -5.30 11.11 -25.60
C ALA A 79 -5.41 9.60 -25.90
N LEU A 80 -5.18 8.76 -24.88
CA LEU A 80 -5.37 7.31 -25.00
C LEU A 80 -6.80 7.02 -25.43
N ALA A 81 -6.98 6.04 -26.31
CA ALA A 81 -8.31 5.55 -26.63
C ALA A 81 -8.93 4.93 -25.36
N PRO A 82 -10.27 4.96 -25.18
CA PRO A 82 -10.92 4.41 -23.99
C PRO A 82 -10.50 2.97 -23.67
N VAL A 83 -10.31 2.13 -24.69
CA VAL A 83 -9.84 0.74 -24.54
C VAL A 83 -8.41 0.67 -24.00
N GLU A 84 -7.50 1.52 -24.49
CA GLU A 84 -6.11 1.58 -24.02
C GLU A 84 -6.06 2.03 -22.56
N GLN A 85 -6.95 2.94 -22.16
CA GLN A 85 -7.06 3.40 -20.78
C GLN A 85 -7.52 2.28 -19.82
N VAL A 86 -8.49 1.47 -20.24
CA VAL A 86 -8.96 0.32 -19.44
C VAL A 86 -7.82 -0.68 -19.23
N VAL A 87 -7.09 -1.03 -20.29
CA VAL A 87 -5.94 -1.95 -20.21
C VAL A 87 -4.85 -1.38 -19.30
N LEU A 88 -4.51 -0.09 -19.45
CA LEU A 88 -3.52 0.55 -18.58
C LEU A 88 -3.96 0.52 -17.11
N ASN A 89 -5.23 0.80 -16.82
CA ASN A 89 -5.76 0.72 -15.46
C ASN A 89 -5.67 -0.70 -14.91
N SER A 90 -6.01 -1.73 -15.70
CA SER A 90 -5.85 -3.13 -15.30
C SER A 90 -4.40 -3.49 -14.98
N ILE A 91 -3.43 -2.99 -15.77
CA ILE A 91 -2.01 -3.21 -15.51
C ILE A 91 -1.56 -2.47 -14.24
N ILE A 92 -2.05 -1.24 -14.01
CA ILE A 92 -1.76 -0.49 -12.78
C ILE A 92 -2.33 -1.22 -11.55
N SER A 93 -3.56 -1.72 -11.63
CA SER A 93 -4.16 -2.54 -10.56
C SER A 93 -3.31 -3.75 -10.27
N ALA A 94 -2.97 -4.55 -11.28
CA ALA A 94 -2.15 -5.74 -11.12
C ALA A 94 -0.74 -5.42 -10.59
N PHE A 95 -0.15 -4.31 -11.03
CA PHE A 95 1.15 -3.86 -10.53
C PHE A 95 1.12 -3.57 -9.03
N VAL A 96 0.08 -2.86 -8.56
CA VAL A 96 -0.11 -2.55 -7.13
C VAL A 96 -0.46 -3.80 -6.33
N GLU A 97 -1.43 -4.58 -6.80
CA GLU A 97 -1.89 -5.81 -6.15
C GLU A 97 -0.77 -6.86 -6.06
N GLY A 98 0.12 -6.88 -7.05
CA GLY A 98 1.26 -7.77 -7.11
C GLY A 98 2.46 -7.35 -6.27
N LEU A 99 2.39 -6.26 -5.50
CA LEU A 99 3.49 -5.85 -4.61
C LEU A 99 3.76 -6.91 -3.53
N GLN A 100 5.04 -7.19 -3.29
CA GLN A 100 5.50 -8.21 -2.34
C GLN A 100 5.24 -7.82 -0.88
N ASP A 101 5.38 -6.53 -0.55
CA ASP A 101 5.17 -6.03 0.81
C ASP A 101 3.67 -5.79 1.03
N GLU A 102 3.07 -6.61 1.90
CA GLU A 102 1.64 -6.59 2.26
C GLU A 102 1.21 -5.26 2.87
N ASP A 103 2.02 -4.70 3.79
CA ASP A 103 1.71 -3.44 4.48
C ASP A 103 1.77 -2.28 3.48
N LEU A 104 2.81 -2.29 2.64
CA LEU A 104 2.95 -1.33 1.56
C LEU A 104 1.76 -1.42 0.60
N ARG A 105 1.40 -2.62 0.16
CA ARG A 105 0.30 -2.83 -0.77
C ARG A 105 -1.03 -2.33 -0.22
N ASN A 106 -1.34 -2.61 1.04
CA ASN A 106 -2.58 -2.19 1.68
C ASN A 106 -2.66 -0.65 1.77
N GLU A 107 -1.57 0.00 2.18
CA GLU A 107 -1.49 1.46 2.28
C GLU A 107 -1.49 2.16 0.90
N VAL A 108 -0.85 1.54 -0.09
CA VAL A 108 -0.84 2.00 -1.48
C VAL A 108 -2.25 1.87 -2.08
N SER A 109 -2.96 0.77 -1.79
CA SER A 109 -4.33 0.54 -2.26
C SER A 109 -5.33 1.53 -1.64
N SER A 110 -5.16 1.91 -0.37
CA SER A 110 -6.05 2.88 0.30
C SER A 110 -5.93 4.31 -0.26
N ARG A 111 -4.81 4.64 -0.92
CA ARG A 111 -4.52 5.97 -1.50
C ARG A 111 -5.11 6.23 -2.89
N SER A 112 -6.02 5.37 -3.37
CA SER A 112 -6.70 5.53 -4.67
C SER A 112 -5.75 5.60 -5.88
N ILE A 113 -4.79 4.67 -5.96
CA ILE A 113 -3.76 4.69 -7.02
C ILE A 113 -4.31 4.41 -8.42
N LEU A 114 -5.51 3.88 -8.53
CA LEU A 114 -6.22 3.75 -9.81
C LEU A 114 -6.44 5.11 -10.50
N SER A 115 -6.29 6.22 -9.77
CA SER A 115 -6.32 7.59 -10.31
C SER A 115 -4.98 8.08 -10.89
N CYS A 116 -3.88 7.32 -10.75
CA CYS A 116 -2.54 7.78 -11.12
C CYS A 116 -2.34 8.00 -12.64
N GLY A 117 -3.24 7.48 -13.48
CA GLY A 117 -3.26 7.69 -14.94
C GLY A 117 -2.02 7.19 -15.69
N SER A 118 -1.01 6.69 -14.98
CA SER A 118 0.27 6.23 -15.52
C SER A 118 0.98 5.32 -14.51
N LEU A 119 1.72 4.33 -15.02
CA LEU A 119 2.56 3.45 -14.20
C LEU A 119 3.67 4.20 -13.45
N TRP A 120 4.21 5.26 -14.04
CA TRP A 120 5.26 6.06 -13.41
C TRP A 120 4.75 6.76 -12.14
N ARG A 121 3.58 7.40 -12.22
CA ARG A 121 2.98 8.06 -11.06
C ARG A 121 2.66 7.04 -9.96
N SER A 122 2.25 5.82 -10.31
CA SER A 122 2.09 4.72 -9.34
C SER A 122 3.39 4.42 -8.59
N VAL A 123 4.54 4.36 -9.28
CA VAL A 123 5.85 4.16 -8.62
C VAL A 123 6.21 5.30 -7.67
N GLU A 124 5.92 6.55 -8.04
CA GLU A 124 6.14 7.69 -7.15
C GLU A 124 5.32 7.57 -5.87
N VAL A 125 4.03 7.27 -5.98
CA VAL A 125 3.16 7.05 -4.81
C VAL A 125 3.64 5.88 -3.96
N ILE A 126 4.09 4.78 -4.57
CA ILE A 126 4.65 3.63 -3.84
C ILE A 126 5.89 4.05 -3.04
N LYS A 127 6.81 4.82 -3.65
CA LYS A 127 8.02 5.29 -2.96
C LYS A 127 7.69 6.24 -1.81
N GLU A 128 6.81 7.21 -2.05
CA GLU A 128 6.32 8.14 -1.02
C GLU A 128 5.68 7.38 0.16
N THR A 129 4.89 6.36 -0.16
CA THR A 129 4.21 5.51 0.84
C THR A 129 5.20 4.67 1.63
N GLN A 130 6.16 4.03 0.95
CA GLN A 130 7.22 3.27 1.61
C GLN A 130 8.02 4.13 2.58
N GLN A 131 8.37 5.36 2.18
CA GLN A 131 9.06 6.31 3.04
C GLN A 131 8.21 6.69 4.25
N SER A 132 6.93 6.98 4.04
CA SER A 132 5.98 7.31 5.12
C SER A 132 5.83 6.17 6.13
N LEU A 133 5.72 4.92 5.67
CA LEU A 133 5.65 3.73 6.53
C LEU A 133 6.93 3.53 7.35
N ASN A 134 8.10 3.76 6.75
CA ASN A 134 9.38 3.66 7.46
C ASN A 134 9.48 4.72 8.56
N LEU A 135 9.11 5.97 8.27
CA LEU A 135 9.07 7.05 9.27
C LEU A 135 8.09 6.75 10.40
N ALA A 136 6.91 6.22 10.08
CA ALA A 136 5.92 5.82 11.08
C ALA A 136 6.45 4.69 11.98
N ARG A 137 7.15 3.70 11.42
CA ARG A 137 7.78 2.61 12.17
C ARG A 137 8.87 3.12 13.11
N GLU A 138 9.74 4.01 12.63
CA GLU A 138 10.75 4.66 13.46
C GLU A 138 10.14 5.49 14.59
N GLY A 139 9.06 6.24 14.31
CA GLY A 139 8.33 7.02 15.31
C GLY A 139 7.74 6.14 16.41
N LYS A 140 7.11 5.02 16.04
CA LYS A 140 6.58 4.03 17.00
C LYS A 140 7.69 3.45 17.88
N ASN A 141 8.83 3.07 17.28
CA ASN A 141 9.97 2.54 18.04
C ASN A 141 10.52 3.56 19.04
N ARG A 142 10.70 4.82 18.63
CA ARG A 142 11.14 5.90 19.54
C ARG A 142 10.12 6.17 20.65
N SER A 143 8.82 6.05 20.36
CA SER A 143 7.78 6.21 21.38
C SER A 143 7.79 5.06 22.39
N ALA A 144 7.99 3.82 21.93
CA ALA A 144 8.09 2.65 22.80
C ALA A 144 9.30 2.74 23.73
N GLU A 145 10.48 3.12 23.21
CA GLU A 145 11.69 3.33 24.01
C GLU A 145 11.49 4.43 25.07
N LYS A 146 10.88 5.56 24.69
CA LYS A 146 10.53 6.63 25.64
C LYS A 146 9.58 6.14 26.72
N GLN A 147 8.59 5.33 26.36
CA GLN A 147 7.62 4.77 27.30
C GLN A 147 8.30 3.82 28.29
N GLU A 148 9.22 2.97 27.83
CA GLU A 148 10.02 2.08 28.68
C GLU A 148 10.88 2.89 29.68
N ILE A 149 11.59 3.92 29.20
CA ILE A 149 12.37 4.82 30.07
C ILE A 149 11.48 5.50 31.10
N GLN A 150 10.27 5.91 30.71
CA GLN A 150 9.32 6.54 31.63
C GLN A 150 8.81 5.57 32.68
N GLN A 151 8.56 4.30 32.33
CA GLN A 151 8.20 3.26 33.29
C GLN A 151 9.34 3.00 34.28
N ILE A 152 10.59 2.95 33.82
CA ILE A 152 11.76 2.81 34.69
C ILE A 152 11.86 3.99 35.66
N ARG A 153 11.67 5.22 35.18
CA ARG A 153 11.65 6.43 36.03
C ARG A 153 10.56 6.35 37.09
N ALA A 154 9.33 6.03 36.69
CA ALA A 154 8.21 5.89 37.61
C ALA A 154 8.46 4.80 38.67
N LEU A 155 9.08 3.68 38.27
CA LEU A 155 9.44 2.60 39.20
C LEU A 155 10.52 3.06 40.20
N CYS A 156 11.55 3.77 39.75
CA CYS A 156 12.58 4.31 40.63
C CYS A 156 12.01 5.34 41.61
N ASP A 157 11.16 6.24 41.14
CA ASP A 157 10.50 7.23 41.98
C ASP A 157 9.58 6.55 43.00
N ALA A 158 8.84 5.50 42.60
CA ALA A 158 7.95 4.77 43.50
C ALA A 158 8.68 3.90 44.55
N GLN A 159 9.76 3.21 44.17
CA GLN A 159 10.47 2.31 45.08
C GLN A 159 11.50 3.03 45.96
N PHE A 160 12.16 4.07 45.42
CA PHE A 160 13.29 4.73 46.09
C PHE A 160 13.05 6.21 46.39
N GLY A 161 11.97 6.82 45.87
CA GLY A 161 11.72 8.26 46.02
C GLY A 161 12.77 9.14 45.35
N LYS A 162 13.56 8.57 44.42
CA LYS A 162 14.77 9.17 43.84
C LYS A 162 14.78 8.99 42.33
N SER A 163 15.40 9.95 41.64
CA SER A 163 15.62 9.87 40.20
C SER A 163 16.48 8.65 39.84
N VAL A 164 16.27 8.11 38.64
CA VAL A 164 17.03 6.97 38.10
C VAL A 164 18.54 7.18 38.23
N THR A 165 19.03 8.37 37.91
CA THR A 165 20.47 8.70 38.00
C THR A 165 21.00 8.58 39.43
N SER A 166 20.23 9.01 40.43
CA SER A 166 20.62 8.87 41.84
C SER A 166 20.60 7.41 42.30
N VAL A 167 19.59 6.64 41.89
CA VAL A 167 19.49 5.21 42.21
C VAL A 167 20.66 4.43 41.62
N LEU A 168 21.04 4.73 40.37
CA LEU A 168 22.20 4.14 39.71
C LEU A 168 23.52 4.54 40.37
N ALA A 169 23.66 5.79 40.82
CA ALA A 169 24.84 6.25 41.55
C ALA A 169 24.98 5.53 42.91
N ASP A 170 23.87 5.38 43.65
CA ASP A 170 23.82 4.66 44.93
C ASP A 170 24.16 3.17 44.74
N LEU A 171 23.65 2.54 43.66
CA LEU A 171 24.02 1.16 43.28
C LEU A 171 25.51 1.04 42.97
N SER A 172 26.06 1.95 42.17
CA SER A 172 27.47 1.93 41.79
C SER A 172 28.42 2.15 42.97
N SER A 173 27.95 2.88 43.99
CA SER A 173 28.69 3.16 45.22
C SER A 173 28.51 2.10 46.30
N GLY A 174 27.68 1.08 46.06
CA GLY A 174 27.37 0.02 47.04
C GLY A 174 26.45 0.44 48.17
N ASN A 175 25.80 1.61 48.07
CA ASN A 175 24.98 2.20 49.13
C ASN A 175 23.48 1.85 49.01
N LEU A 176 23.06 1.18 47.94
CA LEU A 176 21.66 0.80 47.72
C LEU A 176 21.40 -0.64 48.19
N GLU A 177 20.72 -0.81 49.32
CA GLU A 177 20.16 -2.11 49.72
C GLU A 177 18.91 -2.42 48.89
N LEU A 178 19.09 -3.17 47.80
CA LEU A 178 17.98 -3.78 47.07
C LEU A 178 17.28 -4.77 48.01
N SER A 179 16.10 -4.38 48.50
CA SER A 179 15.20 -5.30 49.18
C SER A 179 14.85 -6.42 48.20
N ARG A 180 15.52 -7.57 48.32
CA ARG A 180 15.21 -8.77 47.53
C ARG A 180 13.73 -9.06 47.75
N ALA A 181 12.91 -8.82 46.73
CA ALA A 181 11.49 -9.14 46.76
C ALA A 181 11.38 -10.59 47.22
N ARG A 182 10.71 -10.79 48.37
CA ARG A 182 10.43 -12.10 48.92
C ARG A 182 9.63 -12.89 47.89
N THR A 183 10.28 -13.82 47.21
CA THR A 183 9.61 -14.98 46.65
C THR A 183 9.22 -15.86 47.83
N CYS A 184 8.11 -15.53 48.50
CA CYS A 184 7.47 -16.44 49.43
C CYS A 184 6.81 -17.56 48.62
N ARG A 185 7.59 -18.62 48.36
CA ARG A 185 7.03 -19.96 48.23
C ARG A 185 6.88 -20.55 49.63
N ASP A 186 5.76 -21.24 49.78
CA ASP A 186 5.38 -22.23 50.78
C ASP A 186 4.97 -21.75 52.18
N SER A 187 3.67 -21.84 52.45
CA SER A 187 3.15 -22.59 53.61
C SER A 187 1.67 -22.89 53.39
N ASP A 188 1.39 -24.18 53.16
CA ASP A 188 0.09 -24.80 53.39
C ASP A 188 -0.34 -24.60 54.85
N ALA A 189 -1.60 -24.20 55.07
CA ALA A 189 -2.45 -24.62 56.18
C ALA A 189 -3.79 -23.87 56.14
N GLU A 190 -4.74 -24.53 55.48
CA GLU A 190 -6.15 -24.66 55.85
C GLU A 190 -6.59 -24.05 57.19
N THR A 191 -7.54 -23.10 57.16
CA THR A 191 -8.71 -23.10 58.06
C THR A 191 -9.83 -22.23 57.48
N THR A 192 -10.97 -22.83 57.13
CA THR A 192 -12.25 -22.14 56.93
C THR A 192 -12.95 -21.97 58.28
N PRO A 193 -13.82 -20.96 58.49
CA PRO A 193 -15.25 -21.28 58.40
C PRO A 193 -16.19 -20.12 57.93
N GLN A 194 -17.14 -20.52 57.06
CA GLN A 194 -18.60 -20.40 57.26
C GLN A 194 -19.33 -19.04 57.16
N ARG A 195 -20.03 -18.90 56.01
CA ARG A 195 -21.49 -18.68 55.83
C ARG A 195 -22.11 -17.33 56.23
N GLN A 196 -22.70 -16.68 55.21
CA GLN A 196 -24.06 -16.10 55.07
C GLN A 196 -23.96 -14.91 54.09
N GLN A 197 -24.90 -14.50 53.24
CA GLN A 197 -26.13 -15.01 52.63
C GLN A 197 -26.65 -13.80 51.82
N ALA A 198 -27.23 -14.03 50.63
CA ALA A 198 -28.08 -13.07 49.88
C ALA A 198 -27.36 -11.79 49.35
N GLU A 199 -27.71 -11.14 48.24
CA GLU A 199 -28.90 -11.12 47.41
C GLU A 199 -28.52 -10.92 45.94
N ASN A 200 -29.33 -11.50 45.06
CA ASN A 200 -29.43 -11.11 43.66
C ASN A 200 -30.44 -9.95 43.58
N PRO A 201 -30.22 -8.93 42.74
CA PRO A 201 -31.32 -8.66 41.80
C PRO A 201 -30.87 -8.33 40.37
N GLU A 202 -31.62 -8.94 39.46
CA GLU A 202 -32.15 -8.36 38.22
C GLU A 202 -31.18 -7.82 37.16
N ILE A 203 -30.87 -8.68 36.20
CA ILE A 203 -30.54 -8.29 34.83
C ILE A 203 -31.83 -7.82 34.15
N GLN A 204 -32.05 -6.50 34.11
CA GLN A 204 -32.81 -5.85 33.05
C GLN A 204 -31.89 -4.85 32.36
N SER A 205 -31.67 -5.02 31.06
CA SER A 205 -31.85 -3.95 30.06
C SER A 205 -31.18 -4.29 28.72
N ARG A 206 -32.04 -4.34 27.70
CA ARG A 206 -31.81 -3.94 26.31
C ARG A 206 -30.91 -4.81 25.41
N VAL A 207 -31.59 -5.79 24.82
CA VAL A 207 -31.53 -6.06 23.38
C VAL A 207 -31.78 -4.76 22.60
N ALA A 208 -30.85 -4.37 21.74
CA ALA A 208 -31.07 -3.43 20.64
C ALA A 208 -31.14 -4.21 19.32
N PRO A 209 -32.04 -3.85 18.39
CA PRO A 209 -32.37 -4.69 17.25
C PRO A 209 -31.32 -4.61 16.13
N GLU A 210 -31.09 -5.76 15.53
CA GLU A 210 -30.36 -5.95 14.28
C GLU A 210 -30.99 -5.11 13.16
N THR A 211 -30.21 -4.22 12.56
CA THR A 211 -30.58 -3.57 11.30
C THR A 211 -30.19 -4.48 10.15
N SER A 212 -31.20 -5.16 9.61
CA SER A 212 -31.16 -5.99 8.40
C SER A 212 -30.71 -5.19 7.15
N PRO A 213 -30.01 -5.80 6.17
CA PRO A 213 -29.33 -5.10 5.07
C PRO A 213 -30.24 -4.48 3.99
N GLU A 214 -31.56 -4.64 4.04
CA GLU A 214 -32.45 -4.30 2.91
C GLU A 214 -32.92 -2.84 2.85
N GLN A 215 -32.56 -1.98 3.81
CA GLN A 215 -33.03 -0.57 3.84
C GLN A 215 -32.08 0.43 3.15
N LEU A 216 -30.88 0.03 2.75
CA LEU A 216 -29.91 0.94 2.11
C LEU A 216 -30.09 1.09 0.59
N GLN A 217 -30.95 0.27 -0.04
CA GLN A 217 -31.08 0.26 -1.50
C GLN A 217 -32.20 1.16 -2.04
N LYS A 218 -33.03 1.77 -1.18
CA LYS A 218 -34.10 2.70 -1.61
C LYS A 218 -33.70 4.17 -1.63
N ASN A 219 -32.61 4.55 -0.96
CA ASN A 219 -32.21 5.96 -0.86
C ASN A 219 -31.25 6.42 -1.96
N PHE A 220 -30.63 5.49 -2.70
CA PHE A 220 -29.71 5.83 -3.80
C PHE A 220 -30.38 5.99 -5.18
N SER A 221 -31.63 5.58 -5.35
CA SER A 221 -32.32 5.63 -6.65
C SER A 221 -33.09 6.93 -6.93
N ARG A 222 -32.96 7.97 -6.10
CA ARG A 222 -33.71 9.23 -6.28
C ARG A 222 -32.91 10.44 -6.76
N GLU A 223 -31.59 10.34 -6.92
CA GLU A 223 -30.74 11.50 -7.26
C GLU A 223 -30.09 11.49 -8.66
N LEU A 224 -30.49 10.59 -9.56
CA LEU A 224 -30.04 10.63 -10.95
C LEU A 224 -31.22 10.61 -11.91
N GLN A 225 -31.84 11.78 -12.11
CA GLN A 225 -32.54 12.09 -13.36
C GLN A 225 -31.91 13.31 -14.04
N PRO A 226 -31.51 13.22 -15.31
CA PRO A 226 -31.08 14.38 -16.08
C PRO A 226 -32.31 15.20 -16.50
N LYS A 227 -32.29 16.51 -16.21
CA LYS A 227 -33.23 17.48 -16.80
C LYS A 227 -32.88 17.65 -18.27
N ALA A 228 -33.62 16.99 -19.15
CA ALA A 228 -33.82 17.45 -20.51
C ALA A 228 -34.94 18.50 -20.49
N ASN A 229 -34.70 19.71 -21.00
CA ASN A 229 -35.77 20.45 -21.66
C ASN A 229 -35.23 21.45 -22.68
N GLU A 230 -35.96 21.49 -23.78
CA GLU A 230 -35.70 22.09 -25.08
C GLU A 230 -35.90 23.62 -25.14
N GLN A 231 -35.18 24.22 -26.11
CA GLN A 231 -35.60 25.26 -27.06
C GLN A 231 -36.38 26.50 -26.59
N GLN A 232 -35.79 27.70 -26.83
CA GLN A 232 -36.38 28.73 -27.70
C GLN A 232 -35.42 29.92 -27.94
N LEU A 233 -35.03 30.13 -29.20
CA LEU A 233 -34.47 31.38 -29.72
C LEU A 233 -35.62 32.37 -30.01
N PRO A 234 -35.43 33.69 -29.81
CA PRO A 234 -36.18 34.68 -30.56
C PRO A 234 -35.33 35.24 -31.71
N LEU A 235 -35.89 35.11 -32.92
CA LEU A 235 -35.56 35.91 -34.10
C LEU A 235 -35.82 37.39 -33.78
N ARG A 236 -34.89 38.27 -34.14
CA ARG A 236 -35.16 39.70 -34.26
C ARG A 236 -34.73 40.15 -35.66
N GLY A 237 -35.70 40.70 -36.39
CA GLY A 237 -35.47 41.56 -37.54
C GLY A 237 -35.08 42.96 -37.13
#